data_AF-A0A106BJ74-F1
#
_entry.id   AF-A0A106BJ74-F1
#
_cell.length_a   1.000
_cell.length_b   1.000
_cell.length_c   1.000
_cell.angle_alpha   90.00
_cell.angle_beta   90.00
_cell.angle_gamma   90.00
#
_symmetry.space_group_name_H-M   'P 1'
#
loop_
_entity.id
_entity.type
_entity.pdbx_description
1 polymer ?
#
loop_
_entity_poly.entity_id
_entity_poly.type
_entity_poly.pdbx_seq_one_letter_code
_entity_poly.pdbx_strand_id
1 'polypeptide(L)' 'MATELFPVEASISQINVQGRRLFTVILRDISQRRHDEQALRNSQADLNHAQSVGQIGSWRINTQSLVLLCY' A
#
# COMPACT_ATOMS: atom_id res chain seq x y z
N MET A 1 13.86 -28.95 1.06
CA MET A 1 13.45 -27.74 0.32
C MET A 1 12.24 -27.16 1.04
N ALA A 2 12.42 -26.06 1.77
CA ALA A 2 11.32 -25.42 2.50
C ALA A 2 10.50 -24.56 1.54
N THR A 3 9.18 -24.67 1.60
CA THR A 3 8.28 -23.83 0.83
C THR A 3 8.22 -22.45 1.49
N GLU A 4 8.72 -21.42 0.82
CA GLU A 4 8.61 -20.03 1.31
C GLU A 4 7.19 -19.52 1.04
N LEU A 5 6.51 -19.06 2.09
CA LEU A 5 5.16 -18.50 2.00
C LEU A 5 5.26 -17.00 1.74
N PHE A 6 4.62 -16.53 0.68
CA PHE A 6 4.56 -15.12 0.32
C PHE A 6 3.10 -14.65 0.21
N PRO A 7 2.83 -13.37 0.48
CA PRO A 7 1.48 -12.83 0.37
C PRO A 7 1.04 -12.76 -1.10
N VAL A 8 -0.12 -13.35 -1.38
CA VAL A 8 -0.75 -13.38 -2.71
C VAL A 8 -2.16 -12.82 -2.64
N GLU A 9 -2.52 -11.99 -3.62
CA GLU A 9 -3.90 -11.63 -3.91
C GLU A 9 -4.44 -12.55 -5.01
N ALA A 10 -5.58 -13.18 -4.73
CA ALA A 10 -6.25 -14.06 -5.68
C ALA A 10 -7.59 -13.44 -6.10
N SER A 11 -7.87 -13.42 -7.40
CA SER A 11 -9.18 -13.10 -7.95
C SER A 11 -9.71 -14.29 -8.71
N ILE A 12 -10.95 -14.69 -8.40
CA ILE A 12 -11.60 -15.84 -9.01
C ILE A 12 -12.84 -15.34 -9.74
N SER A 13 -12.94 -15.66 -11.03
CA SER A 13 -14.15 -15.45 -11.81
C SER A 13 -14.67 -16.77 -12.37
N GLN A 14 -15.98 -16.88 -12.47
CA GLN A 14 -16.63 -18.02 -13.09
C GLN A 14 -17.34 -17.55 -14.37
N ILE A 15 -17.14 -18.28 -15.46
CA ILE A 15 -17.85 -18.06 -16.71
C ILE A 15 -18.52 -19.36 -17.17
N ASN A 16 -19.68 -19.24 -17.81
CA ASN A 16 -20.36 -20.36 -18.45
C ASN A 16 -20.08 -20.31 -19.96
N VAL A 17 -19.44 -21.33 -20.50
CA VAL A 17 -19.17 -21.45 -21.94
C VAL A 17 -19.78 -22.76 -22.44
N GLN A 18 -20.75 -22.65 -23.36
CA GLN A 18 -21.45 -23.81 -23.94
C GLN A 18 -22.00 -24.80 -22.87
N GLY A 19 -22.54 -24.27 -21.77
CA GLY A 19 -23.07 -25.07 -20.66
C GLY A 19 -22.03 -25.65 -19.70
N ARG A 20 -20.72 -25.41 -19.92
CA ARG A 20 -19.64 -25.79 -19.00
C ARG A 20 -19.24 -24.61 -18.14
N ARG A 21 -19.07 -24.86 -16.83
CA ARG A 21 -18.54 -23.88 -15.87
C ARG A 21 -17.02 -23.87 -15.94
N LEU A 22 -16.45 -22.72 -16.29
CA LEU A 22 -15.01 -22.45 -16.25
C LEU A 22 -14.73 -21.51 -15.09
N PHE A 23 -13.66 -21.81 -14.35
CA PHE A 23 -13.13 -20.93 -13.32
C PHE A 23 -11.81 -20.36 -13.80
N THR A 24 -11.68 -19.05 -13.75
CA THR A 24 -10.43 -18.35 -14.01
C THR A 24 -9.92 -17.83 -12.69
N VAL A 25 -8.69 -18.22 -12.33
CA VAL A 25 -8.01 -17.73 -11.13
C VAL A 25 -6.82 -16.89 -11.59
N ILE A 26 -6.74 -15.67 -11.08
CA ILE A 26 -5.59 -14.80 -11.23
C ILE A 26 -4.90 -14.73 -9.88
N LEU A 27 -3.63 -15.10 -9.83
CA LEU A 27 -2.77 -14.98 -8.65
C LEU A 27 -1.80 -13.83 -8.89
N ARG A 28 -1.74 -12.89 -7.96
CA ARG A 28 -0.79 -11.78 -7.98
C ARG A 28 0.02 -11.82 -6.69
N ASP A 29 1.33 -12.01 -6.84
CA ASP A 29 2.26 -11.77 -5.74
C ASP A 29 2.23 -10.28 -5.35
N ILE A 30 1.98 -10.00 -4.08
CA ILE A 30 1.90 -8.64 -3.53
C ILE A 30 3.01 -8.36 -2.51
N SER A 31 4.05 -9.19 -2.48
CA SER A 31 5.19 -9.04 -1.56
C SER A 31 5.84 -7.67 -1.69
N GLN A 32 6.14 -7.26 -2.93
CA GLN A 32 6.75 -5.96 -3.19
C GLN A 32 5.85 -4.81 -2.74
N ARG A 33 4.55 -4.86 -3.07
CA ARG A 33 3.60 -3.82 -2.69
C ARG A 33 3.53 -3.65 -1.18
N ARG A 34 3.46 -4.77 -0.44
CA ARG A 34 3.45 -4.74 1.03
C ARG A 34 4.76 -4.23 1.62
N HIS A 35 5.90 -4.58 1.03
CA HIS A 35 7.19 -4.07 1.46
C HIS A 35 7.25 -2.54 1.32
N ASP A 36 6.82 -2.01 0.18
CA ASP A 36 6.83 -0.57 -0.09
C ASP A 36 5.85 0.18 0.84
N GLU A 37 4.65 -0.36 1.05
CA GLU A 37 3.68 0.18 2.01
C GLU A 37 4.26 0.22 3.43
N GLN A 38 4.98 -0.82 3.85
CA GLN A 38 5.59 -0.88 5.17
C GLN A 38 6.75 0.11 5.30
N ALA A 39 7.60 0.22 4.29
CA ALA A 39 8.69 1.19 4.27
C ALA A 39 8.15 2.62 4.39
N LEU A 40 7.09 2.95 3.63
CA LEU A 40 6.42 4.26 3.72
C LEU A 40 5.86 4.53 5.13
N ARG A 41 5.19 3.53 5.73
CA ARG A 41 4.65 3.65 7.09
C ARG A 41 5.74 3.90 8.12
N ASN A 42 6.87 3.19 8.00
CA ASN A 42 8.01 3.36 8.90
C ASN A 42 8.61 4.77 8.77
N SER A 43 8.87 5.23 7.54
CA SER A 43 9.38 6.58 7.33
C SER A 43 8.44 7.66 7.85
N GLN A 44 7.12 7.48 7.70
CA GLN A 44 6.15 8.42 8.25
C GLN A 44 6.15 8.42 9.79
N ALA A 45 6.27 7.25 10.42
CA ALA A 45 6.37 7.14 11.87
C ALA A 45 7.64 7.81 12.41
N ASP A 46 8.78 7.60 11.74
CA ASP A 46 10.06 8.21 12.10
C ASP A 46 10.01 9.74 11.99
N LEU A 47 9.44 10.26 10.88
CA LEU A 47 9.25 11.70 10.69
C LEU A 47 8.35 12.30 11.78
N ASN A 48 7.23 11.65 12.09
CA ASN A 48 6.31 12.11 13.13
C ASN A 48 6.99 12.12 14.51
N HIS A 49 7.78 11.08 14.80
CA HIS A 49 8.53 11.00 16.05
C HIS A 49 9.57 12.13 16.15
N ALA A 50 10.35 12.36 15.09
CA ALA A 50 11.33 13.43 15.04
C ALA A 50 10.69 14.82 15.20
N GLN A 51 9.54 15.06 14.58
CA GLN A 51 8.79 16.30 14.73
C GLN A 51 8.27 16.51 16.16
N SER A 52 7.71 15.45 16.77
CA SER A 52 7.20 15.49 18.14
C SER A 52 8.31 15.77 19.15
N VAL A 53 9.46 15.11 19.03
CA VAL A 53 10.61 15.31 19.93
C VAL A 53 11.27 16.66 19.69
N GLY A 54 11.36 17.12 18.43
CA GLY A 54 11.93 18.40 18.07
C GLY A 54 11.04 19.61 18.33
N GLN A 55 9.76 19.41 18.70
CA GLN A 55 8.73 20.47 18.76
C GLN A 55 8.63 21.27 17.46
N ILE A 56 8.82 20.60 16.31
CA ILE A 56 8.80 21.22 14.99
C ILE A 56 7.41 21.05 14.38
N GLY A 57 6.69 22.15 14.20
CA GLY A 57 5.45 22.16 13.42
C GLY A 57 5.70 22.00 11.93
N SER A 58 4.85 21.26 11.22
CA SER A 58 5.00 21.04 9.78
C SER A 58 4.08 21.97 8.99
N TRP A 59 4.68 22.89 8.22
CA TRP A 59 3.96 23.77 7.29
C TRP A 59 4.08 23.24 5.86
N ARG A 60 2.95 23.09 5.16
CA ARG A 60 2.94 22.89 3.71
C ARG A 60 2.28 24.07 3.03
N ILE A 61 2.96 24.60 2.00
CA ILE A 61 2.41 25.62 1.12
C ILE A 61 1.81 24.97 -0.13
N ASN A 62 0.56 25.31 -0.43
CA ASN A 62 -0.04 24.98 -1.72
C ASN A 62 0.26 26.10 -2.72
N THR A 63 0.95 25.80 -3.82
CA THR A 63 1.38 26.79 -4.82
C THR A 63 0.25 27.25 -5.77
N GLN A 64 -0.90 26.57 -5.77
CA GLN A 64 -2.06 26.94 -6.59
C GLN A 64 -3.06 27.83 -5.85
N SER A 65 -3.14 27.70 -4.51
CA SER A 65 -4.12 28.42 -3.70
C SER A 65 -3.52 29.31 -2.61
N LEU A 66 -2.19 29.36 -2.44
CA LEU A 66 -1.51 30.18 -1.44
C LEU A 66 -2.05 29.98 0.00
N VAL A 67 -2.51 28.76 0.29
CA VAL A 67 -2.95 28.34 1.62
C VAL A 67 -1.80 27.66 2.35
N LEU A 68 -1.65 27.99 3.64
CA LEU A 68 -0.74 27.34 4.57
C LEU A 68 -1.51 26.30 5.39
N LEU A 69 -1.10 25.04 5.32
CA LEU A 69 -1.63 23.98 6.17
C LEU A 69 -0.62 23.67 7.29
N CYS A 70 -1.08 23.78 8.53
CA CYS A 70 -0.36 23.35 9.72
C CYS A 70 -0.77 21.93 10.08
N TYR A 71 0.21 21.03 10.17
CA TYR A 71 0.05 19.64 10.60
C TYR A 71 0.88 19.36 11.84
#